data_AF-A0A2P6R2R9-F1
#
_entry.id   AF-A0A2P6R2R9-F1
#
_cell.length_a   1.000
_cell.length_b   1.000
_cell.length_c   1.000
_cell.angle_alpha   90.00
_cell.angle_beta   90.00
_cell.angle_gamma   90.00
#
_symmetry.space_group_name_H-M   'P 1'
#
loop_
_entity.id
_entity.type
_entity.pdbx_description
1 polymer ?
#
loop_
_entity_poly.entity_id
_entity_poly.type
_entity_poly.pdbx_seq_one_letter_code
_entity_poly.pdbx_strand_id
1 'polypeptide(L)'
;MLEFQCEVQWPFLYLEFDLEFDLQTRFEVSLLKKVEGWCRNFFWSGSIDKRGIPLISWKTCCLPYEEGGLGLKQLVVLNRSLLLKRCWDVFSSNSPGGTFIRARFWRNGNVRRSYAASSIWPGVKKFWQIVYDSSRWLIGSGSKVSFWRDKFLERPLIDFFEGHIGMVDDLNGTVADFISNGAWNLPPLLQLHFPGLCDLIEQVPIASDPLSIDELIWSAASSGKLTAKDSFQFLRPHAPSASWSKSIWSKFITPRMSLLAWQVLHARVLSEDLLQRRGIALASRCGLCCKNVESVEHIFLNCSFASAIWLFLLHNFELGALPSSLLNVYNCGLHAGRSAQLKELWMVAFTTALWFIWNSRNKVRFDSVVVHATNVFGMIVGHIQASSRLVTGRSIAFDWCEYLPPITANGACLILYNFELITCEDKLDTLLGSVLIKA
;
A
#
# COMPACT_ATOMS: atom_id res chain seq x y z
N MET A 1 -21.39 23.01 9.64
CA MET A 1 -21.49 21.96 10.69
C MET A 1 -21.26 20.57 10.08
N LEU A 2 -19.99 20.14 10.08
CA LEU A 2 -19.52 18.76 9.95
C LEU A 2 -18.34 18.69 10.92
N GLU A 3 -18.63 18.86 12.21
CA GLU A 3 -17.67 18.51 13.26
C GLU A 3 -17.54 16.99 13.22
N PHE A 4 -16.45 16.51 12.63
CA PHE A 4 -15.98 15.15 12.84
C PHE A 4 -15.50 15.04 14.29
N GLN A 5 -16.44 14.97 15.23
CA GLN A 5 -16.21 14.26 16.50
C GLN A 5 -16.23 12.77 16.18
N CYS A 6 -15.07 12.28 15.72
CA CYS A 6 -14.82 10.85 15.67
C CYS A 6 -13.79 10.55 16.77
N GLU A 7 -14.24 10.59 18.03
CA GLU A 7 -13.65 9.79 19.12
C GLU A 7 -14.13 8.33 19.01
N VAL A 8 -14.08 7.80 17.79
CA VAL A 8 -14.27 6.37 17.57
C VAL A 8 -12.86 5.83 17.35
N GLN A 9 -12.29 5.27 18.43
CA GLN A 9 -11.21 4.29 18.32
C GLN A 9 -11.60 3.33 17.20
N TRP A 10 -10.85 3.36 16.10
CA TRP A 10 -11.06 2.51 14.95
C TRP A 10 -11.11 1.04 15.39
N PRO A 11 -12.28 0.37 15.43
CA PRO A 11 -12.32 -1.05 15.79
C PRO A 11 -11.80 -1.91 14.64
N PHE A 12 -11.58 -1.33 13.45
CA PHE A 12 -11.16 -2.05 12.25
C PHE A 12 -9.64 -2.27 12.14
N LEU A 13 -8.82 -1.69 13.03
CA LEU A 13 -7.38 -2.00 13.10
C LEU A 13 -7.08 -3.36 13.75
N TYR A 14 -8.09 -4.01 14.33
CA TYR A 14 -8.01 -5.34 14.95
C TYR A 14 -9.09 -6.30 14.42
N LEU A 15 -9.45 -6.17 13.15
CA LEU A 15 -9.97 -7.33 12.42
C LEU A 15 -8.81 -7.96 11.65
N GLU A 16 -7.87 -8.51 12.40
CA GLU A 16 -7.38 -9.85 12.04
C GLU A 16 -8.63 -10.73 12.04
N PHE A 17 -9.34 -10.74 10.89
CA PHE A 17 -10.09 -11.92 10.55
C PHE A 17 -9.04 -13.02 10.53
N ASP A 18 -8.97 -13.77 11.62
CA ASP A 18 -8.32 -15.07 11.63
C ASP A 18 -8.79 -15.78 10.37
N LEU A 19 -7.86 -15.89 9.43
CA LEU A 19 -8.04 -16.49 8.11
C LEU A 19 -8.27 -18.01 8.20
N GLU A 20 -8.55 -18.53 9.39
CA GLU A 20 -8.98 -19.89 9.68
C GLU A 20 -10.50 -20.10 9.59
N PHE A 21 -11.28 -19.06 9.24
CA PHE A 21 -12.59 -19.35 8.66
C PHE A 21 -12.37 -19.96 7.28
N ASP A 22 -12.45 -21.28 7.23
CA ASP A 22 -12.47 -22.13 6.06
C ASP A 22 -13.52 -21.58 5.07
N LEU A 23 -13.08 -20.65 4.21
CA LEU A 23 -13.88 -19.96 3.21
C LEU A 23 -14.17 -20.94 2.08
N GLN A 24 -14.99 -21.94 2.42
CA GLN A 24 -15.35 -23.06 1.59
C GLN A 24 -16.29 -22.66 0.44
N THR A 25 -16.75 -21.41 0.35
CA THR A 25 -17.79 -21.01 -0.60
C THR A 25 -17.44 -19.75 -1.40
N ARG A 26 -17.73 -19.82 -2.70
CA ARG A 26 -17.78 -18.67 -3.59
C ARG A 26 -18.89 -17.74 -3.13
N PHE A 27 -18.55 -16.57 -2.58
CA PHE A 27 -19.58 -15.57 -2.30
C PHE A 27 -20.19 -15.01 -3.58
N GLU A 28 -21.49 -14.70 -3.51
CA GLU A 28 -22.16 -13.98 -4.59
C GLU A 28 -21.60 -12.56 -4.72
N VAL A 29 -21.27 -12.19 -5.97
CA VAL A 29 -20.68 -10.89 -6.26
C VAL A 29 -21.66 -9.74 -5.95
N SER A 30 -22.96 -9.98 -6.08
CA SER A 30 -24.03 -9.05 -5.70
C SER A 30 -23.97 -8.68 -4.23
N LEU A 31 -23.85 -9.67 -3.34
CA LEU A 31 -23.72 -9.49 -1.90
C LEU A 31 -22.45 -8.70 -1.55
N LEU A 32 -21.30 -9.09 -2.12
CA LEU A 32 -20.03 -8.39 -1.86
C LEU A 32 -20.10 -6.92 -2.27
N LYS A 33 -20.68 -6.63 -3.44
CA LYS A 33 -20.89 -5.24 -3.89
C LYS A 33 -21.82 -4.46 -2.98
N LYS A 34 -22.84 -5.10 -2.40
CA LYS A 34 -23.75 -4.48 -1.44
C LYS A 34 -23.01 -4.10 -0.16
N VAL A 35 -22.20 -5.02 0.38
CA VAL A 35 -21.37 -4.77 1.57
C VAL A 35 -20.32 -3.68 1.31
N GLU A 36 -19.63 -3.71 0.18
CA GLU A 36 -18.71 -2.63 -0.23
C GLU A 36 -19.44 -1.28 -0.35
N GLY A 37 -20.70 -1.30 -0.81
CA GLY A 37 -21.58 -0.14 -0.84
C GLY A 37 -21.80 0.45 0.56
N TRP A 38 -22.11 -0.39 1.55
CA TRP A 38 -22.27 0.02 2.95
C TRP A 38 -20.98 0.55 3.56
N CYS A 39 -19.84 -0.13 3.36
CA CYS A 39 -18.55 0.34 3.85
C CYS A 39 -18.21 1.72 3.28
N ARG A 40 -18.45 1.91 1.97
CA ARG A 40 -18.22 3.20 1.30
C ARG A 40 -19.16 4.29 1.83
N ASN A 41 -20.45 4.00 2.00
CA ASN A 41 -21.41 4.97 2.52
C ASN A 41 -21.04 5.40 3.93
N PHE A 42 -20.69 4.44 4.79
CA PHE A 42 -20.25 4.70 6.15
C PHE A 42 -19.00 5.58 6.17
N PHE A 43 -18.00 5.25 5.35
CA PHE A 43 -16.75 6.02 5.28
C PHE A 43 -16.98 7.49 4.89
N TRP A 44 -17.85 7.76 3.92
CA TRP A 44 -18.07 9.12 3.41
C TRP A 44 -19.20 9.91 4.10
N SER A 45 -20.04 9.27 4.91
CA SER A 45 -21.21 9.93 5.53
C SER A 45 -21.38 9.67 7.03
N GLY A 46 -20.64 8.72 7.61
CA GLY A 46 -20.87 8.21 8.96
C GLY A 46 -22.09 7.29 9.08
N SER A 47 -22.79 6.97 7.98
CA SER A 47 -23.98 6.12 7.96
C SER A 47 -23.95 5.13 6.78
N ILE A 48 -24.45 3.91 7.00
CA ILE A 48 -24.56 2.90 5.94
C ILE A 48 -25.67 3.25 4.92
N ASP A 49 -26.70 3.96 5.36
CA ASP A 49 -27.90 4.25 4.58
C ASP A 49 -27.79 5.56 3.80
N LYS A 50 -27.01 6.52 4.32
CA LYS A 50 -26.80 7.81 3.66
C LYS A 50 -25.66 7.72 2.66
N ARG A 51 -25.93 8.13 1.42
CA ARG A 51 -24.87 8.26 0.42
C ARG A 51 -24.06 9.53 0.70
N GLY A 52 -22.85 9.35 1.21
CA GLY A 52 -21.88 10.45 1.36
C GLY A 52 -21.39 10.99 0.02
N ILE A 53 -20.63 12.09 0.07
CA ILE A 53 -19.99 12.68 -1.11
C ILE A 53 -18.62 12.02 -1.30
N PRO A 54 -18.43 11.05 -2.22
CA PRO A 54 -17.15 10.41 -2.40
C PRO A 54 -16.18 11.39 -3.04
N LEU A 55 -15.16 11.83 -2.29
CA LEU A 55 -14.13 12.74 -2.80
C LEU A 55 -13.06 11.97 -3.59
N ILE A 56 -12.70 10.79 -3.08
CA ILE A 56 -11.75 9.87 -3.70
C ILE A 56 -12.49 8.58 -4.07
N SER A 57 -12.08 7.95 -5.17
CA SER A 57 -12.71 6.71 -5.63
C SER A 57 -12.48 5.58 -4.63
N TRP A 58 -13.48 4.70 -4.45
CA TRP A 58 -13.33 3.54 -3.56
C TRP A 58 -12.18 2.62 -3.98
N LYS A 59 -11.93 2.51 -5.30
CA LYS A 59 -10.78 1.77 -5.82
C LYS A 59 -9.46 2.31 -5.29
N THR A 60 -9.32 3.65 -5.24
CA THR A 60 -8.14 4.33 -4.68
C THR A 60 -8.05 4.13 -3.18
N CYS A 61 -9.16 4.24 -2.44
CA CYS A 61 -9.19 3.94 -1.00
C CYS A 61 -8.67 2.52 -0.70
N CYS A 62 -8.95 1.56 -1.59
CA CYS A 62 -8.51 0.18 -1.44
C CYS A 62 -7.09 -0.12 -1.94
N LEU A 63 -6.34 0.87 -2.39
CA LEU A 63 -4.91 0.68 -2.67
C LEU A 63 -4.13 0.62 -1.34
N PRO A 64 -2.95 -0.02 -1.32
CA PRO A 64 -2.03 0.08 -0.18
C PRO A 64 -1.66 1.53 0.13
N TYR A 65 -1.18 1.76 1.36
CA TYR A 65 -0.68 3.07 1.77
C TYR A 65 0.49 3.52 0.88
N GLU A 66 1.35 2.61 0.45
CA GLU A 66 2.47 2.87 -0.45
C GLU A 66 2.03 3.35 -1.83
N GLU A 67 0.79 3.06 -2.24
CA GLU A 67 0.25 3.38 -3.57
C GLU A 67 -0.83 4.48 -3.50
N GLY A 68 -0.84 5.28 -2.43
CA GLY A 68 -1.79 6.39 -2.31
C GLY A 68 -3.15 6.02 -1.72
N GLY A 69 -3.36 4.79 -1.25
CA GLY A 69 -4.64 4.36 -0.67
C GLY A 69 -4.67 4.35 0.86
N LEU A 70 -5.66 3.64 1.41
CA LEU A 70 -5.92 3.47 2.85
C LEU A 70 -5.71 2.02 3.32
N GLY A 71 -5.24 1.13 2.44
CA GLY A 71 -5.07 -0.30 2.75
C GLY A 71 -6.38 -1.08 2.89
N LEU A 72 -7.53 -0.50 2.52
CA LEU A 72 -8.80 -1.22 2.51
C LEU A 72 -8.78 -2.32 1.45
N LYS A 73 -9.49 -3.43 1.67
CA LYS A 73 -9.55 -4.53 0.68
C LYS A 73 -10.82 -4.41 -0.16
N GLN A 74 -10.69 -4.50 -1.49
CA GLN A 74 -11.82 -4.76 -2.36
C GLN A 74 -12.29 -6.21 -2.13
N LEU A 75 -13.49 -6.38 -1.59
CA LEU A 75 -14.06 -7.67 -1.22
C LEU A 75 -14.22 -8.59 -2.43
N VAL A 76 -14.56 -8.03 -3.59
CA VAL A 76 -14.64 -8.82 -4.84
C VAL A 76 -13.27 -9.38 -5.23
N VAL A 77 -12.22 -8.58 -5.10
CA VAL A 77 -10.83 -9.01 -5.39
C VAL A 77 -10.36 -10.01 -4.34
N LEU A 78 -10.67 -9.78 -3.06
CA LEU A 78 -10.34 -10.69 -1.96
C LEU A 78 -11.00 -12.06 -2.14
N ASN A 79 -12.29 -12.11 -2.49
CA ASN A 79 -12.97 -13.36 -2.79
C ASN A 79 -12.31 -14.10 -3.98
N ARG A 80 -11.95 -13.36 -5.04
CA ARG A 80 -11.24 -13.93 -6.20
C ARG A 80 -9.85 -14.46 -5.82
N SER A 81 -9.11 -13.77 -4.95
CA SER A 81 -7.77 -14.20 -4.54
C SER A 81 -7.79 -15.45 -3.67
N LEU A 82 -8.80 -15.59 -2.82
CA LEU A 82 -9.02 -16.82 -2.05
C LEU A 82 -9.43 -17.99 -2.95
N LEU A 83 -10.25 -17.75 -3.97
CA LEU A 83 -10.57 -18.77 -4.98
C LEU A 83 -9.34 -19.19 -5.81
N LEU A 84 -8.46 -18.25 -6.16
CA LEU A 84 -7.18 -18.53 -6.82
C LEU A 84 -6.28 -19.38 -5.91
N LYS A 85 -6.12 -18.98 -4.65
CA LYS A 85 -5.35 -19.73 -3.65
C LYS A 85 -5.89 -21.15 -3.46
N ARG A 86 -7.20 -21.29 -3.37
CA ARG A 86 -7.83 -22.61 -3.29
C ARG A 86 -7.63 -23.44 -4.56
N CYS A 87 -7.69 -22.80 -5.73
CA CYS A 87 -7.35 -23.48 -6.98
C CYS A 87 -5.92 -24.01 -6.92
N TRP A 88 -4.96 -23.19 -6.50
CA TRP A 88 -3.58 -23.62 -6.27
C TRP A 88 -3.48 -24.82 -5.32
N ASP A 89 -4.19 -24.81 -4.19
CA ASP A 89 -4.16 -25.92 -3.23
C ASP A 89 -4.70 -27.23 -3.80
N VAL A 90 -5.60 -27.15 -4.78
CA VAL A 90 -6.07 -28.33 -5.54
C VAL A 90 -4.97 -28.90 -6.44
N PHE A 91 -3.95 -28.14 -6.84
CA PHE A 91 -2.81 -28.67 -7.59
C PHE A 91 -1.66 -29.11 -6.69
N SER A 92 -1.28 -28.26 -5.73
CA SER A 92 -0.02 -28.41 -4.97
C SER A 92 -0.16 -29.20 -3.67
N SER A 93 -1.35 -29.22 -3.04
CA SER A 93 -1.52 -29.82 -1.72
C SER A 93 -2.13 -31.21 -1.76
N ASN A 94 -1.73 -32.06 -0.80
CA ASN A 94 -2.40 -33.33 -0.50
C ASN A 94 -3.52 -33.19 0.54
N SER A 95 -4.04 -31.97 0.72
CA SER A 95 -5.17 -31.75 1.63
C SER A 95 -6.37 -32.62 1.25
N PRO A 96 -7.17 -33.09 2.23
CA PRO A 96 -8.38 -33.86 1.93
C PRO A 96 -9.31 -33.16 0.94
N GLY A 97 -9.46 -31.83 1.07
CA GLY A 97 -10.26 -31.02 0.15
C GLY A 97 -9.69 -30.96 -1.27
N GLY A 98 -8.37 -30.79 -1.43
CA GLY A 98 -7.71 -30.83 -2.73
C GLY A 98 -7.85 -32.19 -3.40
N THR A 99 -7.61 -33.27 -2.65
CA THR A 99 -7.75 -34.65 -3.10
C THR A 99 -9.18 -34.97 -3.52
N PHE A 100 -10.19 -34.54 -2.76
CA PHE A 100 -11.60 -34.70 -3.11
C PHE A 100 -11.95 -33.98 -4.42
N ILE A 101 -11.52 -32.72 -4.58
CA ILE A 101 -11.79 -31.95 -5.80
C ILE A 101 -11.12 -32.60 -7.01
N ARG A 102 -9.85 -33.05 -6.89
CA ARG A 102 -9.16 -33.80 -7.95
C ARG A 102 -9.91 -35.08 -8.29
N ALA A 103 -10.22 -35.93 -7.31
CA ALA A 103 -10.92 -37.21 -7.55
C ALA A 103 -12.27 -37.02 -8.25
N ARG A 104 -13.01 -35.96 -7.89
CA ARG A 104 -14.32 -35.66 -8.46
C ARG A 104 -14.26 -35.06 -9.87
N PHE A 105 -13.35 -34.11 -10.10
CA PHE A 105 -13.35 -33.30 -11.32
C PHE A 105 -12.23 -33.63 -12.30
N TRP A 106 -11.27 -34.50 -11.96
CA TRP A 106 -10.20 -34.93 -12.86
C TRP A 106 -10.38 -36.36 -13.35
N ARG A 107 -9.77 -36.62 -14.51
CA ARG A 107 -9.50 -37.95 -15.04
C ARG A 107 -8.18 -37.90 -15.81
N ASN A 108 -7.25 -38.81 -15.50
CA ASN A 108 -5.95 -38.93 -16.17
C ASN A 108 -5.19 -37.59 -16.25
N GLY A 109 -5.06 -36.88 -15.11
CA GLY A 109 -4.36 -35.58 -15.04
C GLY A 109 -5.12 -34.39 -15.61
N ASN A 110 -6.27 -34.60 -16.27
CA ASN A 110 -7.03 -33.54 -16.93
C ASN A 110 -8.39 -33.27 -16.27
N VAL A 111 -8.86 -32.02 -16.34
CA VAL A 111 -10.22 -31.64 -15.91
C VAL A 111 -11.27 -32.34 -16.78
N ARG A 112 -12.23 -33.03 -16.16
CA ARG A 112 -13.35 -33.70 -16.82
C ARG A 112 -14.21 -32.69 -17.58
N ARG A 113 -14.59 -33.06 -18.81
CA ARG A 113 -15.51 -32.27 -19.65
C ARG A 113 -16.94 -32.26 -19.10
N SER A 114 -17.35 -33.35 -18.44
CA SER A 114 -18.68 -33.51 -17.83
C SER A 114 -18.55 -33.93 -16.36
N TYR A 115 -19.36 -33.31 -15.49
CA TYR A 115 -19.43 -33.57 -14.07
C TYR A 115 -20.79 -33.16 -13.51
N ALA A 116 -21.21 -33.80 -12.41
CA ALA A 116 -22.40 -33.40 -11.67
C ALA A 116 -22.26 -31.96 -11.14
N ALA A 117 -23.35 -31.21 -11.13
CA ALA A 117 -23.38 -29.80 -10.73
C ALA A 117 -22.72 -29.57 -9.36
N SER A 118 -22.03 -28.43 -9.22
CA SER A 118 -21.32 -28.04 -8.02
C SER A 118 -21.38 -26.52 -7.86
N SER A 119 -21.58 -26.06 -6.63
CA SER A 119 -21.55 -24.64 -6.27
C SER A 119 -20.12 -24.08 -6.17
N ILE A 120 -19.13 -24.94 -5.94
CA ILE A 120 -17.73 -24.56 -5.68
C ILE A 120 -16.91 -24.57 -6.98
N TRP A 121 -17.02 -25.65 -7.76
CA TRP A 121 -16.14 -25.90 -8.91
C TRP A 121 -16.16 -24.80 -9.98
N PRO A 122 -17.31 -24.20 -10.36
CA PRO A 122 -17.30 -23.09 -11.32
C PRO A 122 -16.54 -21.85 -10.85
N GLY A 123 -16.36 -21.67 -9.53
CA GLY A 123 -15.54 -20.60 -8.97
C GLY A 123 -14.05 -20.91 -9.10
N VAL A 124 -13.65 -22.14 -8.75
CA VAL A 124 -12.26 -22.61 -8.78
C VAL A 124 -11.75 -22.78 -10.21
N LYS A 125 -12.53 -23.45 -11.08
CA LYS A 125 -12.18 -23.73 -12.48
C LYS A 125 -11.77 -22.48 -13.27
N LYS A 126 -12.32 -21.30 -12.94
CA LYS A 126 -11.98 -20.03 -13.62
C LYS A 126 -10.51 -19.62 -13.44
N PHE A 127 -9.85 -20.09 -12.39
CA PHE A 127 -8.45 -19.78 -12.10
C PHE A 127 -7.50 -20.89 -12.56
N TRP A 128 -8.03 -21.96 -13.17
CA TRP A 128 -7.26 -23.09 -13.69
C TRP A 128 -6.05 -22.65 -14.51
N GLN A 129 -6.33 -21.89 -15.58
CA GLN A 129 -5.31 -21.48 -16.54
C GLN A 129 -4.27 -20.57 -15.88
N ILE A 130 -4.73 -19.63 -15.04
CA ILE A 130 -3.84 -18.74 -14.28
C ILE A 130 -2.89 -19.55 -13.41
N VAL A 131 -3.39 -20.59 -12.72
CA VAL A 131 -2.57 -21.46 -11.89
C VAL A 131 -1.57 -22.23 -12.74
N TYR A 132 -2.04 -22.85 -13.82
CA TYR A 132 -1.19 -23.62 -14.73
C TYR A 132 -0.04 -22.76 -15.29
N ASP A 133 -0.37 -21.60 -15.86
CA ASP A 133 0.59 -20.68 -16.47
C ASP A 133 1.61 -20.16 -15.45
N SER A 134 1.16 -19.91 -14.21
CA SER A 134 1.99 -19.36 -13.13
C SER A 134 2.70 -20.42 -12.30
N SER A 135 2.56 -21.70 -12.64
CA SER A 135 3.17 -22.81 -11.92
C SER A 135 4.31 -23.43 -12.70
N ARG A 136 5.29 -23.99 -11.98
CA ARG A 136 6.32 -24.87 -12.55
C ARG A 136 6.73 -25.92 -11.52
N TRP A 137 7.20 -27.07 -11.99
CA TRP A 137 7.76 -28.12 -11.14
C TRP A 137 9.23 -27.86 -10.82
N LEU A 138 9.58 -28.00 -9.54
CA LEU A 138 10.94 -28.14 -9.06
C LEU A 138 11.25 -29.64 -8.93
N ILE A 139 12.33 -30.08 -9.57
CA ILE A 139 12.67 -31.50 -9.68
C ILE A 139 13.42 -31.97 -8.42
N GLY A 140 12.78 -32.86 -7.67
CA GLY A 140 13.41 -33.65 -6.62
C GLY A 140 13.78 -35.01 -7.20
N SER A 141 13.05 -36.05 -6.80
CA SER A 141 13.18 -37.41 -7.33
C SER A 141 12.86 -37.56 -8.82
N GLY A 142 12.06 -36.65 -9.40
CA GLY A 142 11.55 -36.73 -10.77
C GLY A 142 10.42 -37.76 -10.99
N SER A 143 10.04 -38.52 -9.96
CA SER A 143 9.10 -39.65 -10.07
C SER A 143 7.63 -39.22 -10.27
N LYS A 144 7.27 -38.00 -9.85
CA LYS A 144 5.90 -37.48 -9.99
C LYS A 144 5.69 -36.59 -11.22
N VAL A 145 6.76 -36.20 -11.88
CA VAL A 145 6.74 -35.21 -12.96
C VAL A 145 6.87 -35.94 -14.29
N SER A 146 5.89 -35.78 -15.17
CA SER A 146 5.98 -36.28 -16.54
C SER A 146 7.01 -35.48 -17.33
N PHE A 147 7.99 -36.16 -17.93
CA PHE A 147 9.03 -35.49 -18.71
C PHE A 147 8.44 -34.68 -19.87
N TRP A 148 7.40 -35.19 -20.54
CA TRP A 148 6.85 -34.53 -21.73
C TRP A 148 5.74 -33.52 -21.44
N ARG A 149 4.89 -33.80 -20.44
CA ARG A 149 3.60 -33.12 -20.26
C ARG A 149 3.57 -32.10 -19.13
N ASP A 150 4.45 -32.24 -18.15
CA ASP A 150 4.50 -31.33 -17.02
C ASP A 150 5.46 -30.18 -17.28
N LYS A 151 5.09 -29.00 -16.76
CA LYS A 151 5.85 -27.77 -16.93
C LYS A 151 6.94 -27.69 -15.84
N PHE A 152 8.15 -28.15 -16.14
CA PHE A 152 9.35 -27.85 -15.33
C PHE A 152 10.30 -26.84 -16.01
N LEU A 153 10.00 -26.47 -17.26
CA LEU A 153 10.53 -25.32 -17.99
C LEU A 153 9.47 -24.20 -18.08
N GLU A 154 9.60 -23.27 -19.03
CA GLU A 154 8.60 -22.23 -19.29
C GLU A 154 7.26 -22.76 -19.83
N ARG A 155 7.28 -23.93 -20.48
CA ARG A 155 6.12 -24.68 -20.97
C ARG A 155 6.44 -26.18 -20.99
N PRO A 156 5.44 -27.08 -21.08
CA PRO A 156 5.67 -28.51 -21.29
C PRO A 156 6.61 -28.78 -22.47
N LEU A 157 7.45 -29.81 -22.33
CA LEU A 157 8.40 -30.19 -23.37
C LEU A 157 7.72 -30.49 -24.70
N ILE A 158 6.57 -31.18 -24.68
CA ILE A 158 5.81 -31.52 -25.89
C ILE A 158 5.40 -30.29 -26.72
N ASP A 159 5.20 -29.13 -26.09
CA ASP A 159 4.79 -27.90 -26.75
C ASP A 159 5.95 -27.22 -27.51
N PHE A 160 7.20 -27.68 -27.33
CA PHE A 160 8.33 -27.27 -28.18
C PHE A 160 8.35 -28.01 -29.53
N PHE A 161 7.60 -29.11 -29.66
CA PHE A 161 7.56 -29.97 -30.85
C PHE A 161 6.29 -29.77 -31.68
N GLU A 162 5.64 -28.60 -31.62
CA GLU A 162 4.44 -28.30 -32.40
C GLU A 162 4.64 -28.71 -33.88
N GLY A 163 3.81 -29.67 -34.35
CA GLY A 163 3.87 -30.24 -35.71
C GLY A 163 4.72 -31.51 -35.89
N HIS A 164 5.49 -31.95 -34.88
CA HIS A 164 6.43 -33.08 -34.97
C HIS A 164 6.13 -34.23 -33.98
N ILE A 165 4.91 -34.26 -33.40
CA ILE A 165 4.50 -35.22 -32.36
C ILE A 165 4.65 -36.69 -32.80
N GLY A 166 4.59 -36.97 -34.12
CA GLY A 166 4.80 -38.29 -34.68
C GLY A 166 6.24 -38.83 -34.60
N MET A 167 7.20 -38.05 -34.09
CA MET A 167 8.60 -38.46 -33.92
C MET A 167 8.91 -39.01 -32.51
N VAL A 168 7.96 -38.98 -31.57
CA VAL A 168 8.17 -39.43 -30.18
C VAL A 168 7.27 -40.62 -29.89
N ASP A 169 7.87 -41.82 -29.87
CA ASP A 169 7.13 -43.09 -29.76
C ASP A 169 6.55 -43.36 -28.35
N ASP A 170 7.14 -42.78 -27.29
CA ASP A 170 6.65 -42.93 -25.91
C ASP A 170 6.65 -41.60 -25.14
N LEU A 171 5.44 -41.14 -24.79
CA LEU A 171 5.17 -39.91 -24.05
C LEU A 171 4.83 -40.16 -22.57
N ASN A 172 5.06 -41.37 -22.05
CA ASN A 172 4.68 -41.74 -20.68
C ASN A 172 5.84 -41.68 -19.66
N GLY A 173 7.06 -41.35 -20.10
CA GLY A 173 8.22 -41.23 -19.22
C GLY A 173 8.10 -40.12 -18.16
N THR A 174 8.63 -40.41 -16.98
CA THR A 174 8.82 -39.46 -15.88
C THR A 174 10.18 -38.79 -15.98
N VAL A 175 10.39 -37.68 -15.29
CA VAL A 175 11.69 -37.00 -15.24
C VAL A 175 12.77 -37.92 -14.64
N ALA A 176 12.41 -38.78 -13.69
CA ALA A 176 13.34 -39.75 -13.09
C ALA A 176 13.98 -40.70 -14.13
N ASP A 177 13.24 -41.04 -15.20
CA ASP A 177 13.73 -41.93 -16.25
C ASP A 177 14.86 -41.29 -17.10
N PHE A 178 14.98 -39.96 -17.02
CA PHE A 178 15.97 -39.15 -17.76
C PHE A 178 17.03 -38.55 -16.83
N ILE A 179 17.16 -39.07 -15.59
CA ILE A 179 18.18 -38.66 -14.64
C ILE A 179 19.01 -39.88 -14.24
N SER A 180 20.34 -39.76 -14.33
CA SER A 180 21.28 -40.79 -13.88
C SER A 180 22.43 -40.15 -13.11
N ASN A 181 22.76 -40.68 -11.93
CA ASN A 181 23.85 -40.19 -11.08
C ASN A 181 23.78 -38.67 -10.78
N GLY A 182 22.58 -38.13 -10.62
CA GLY A 182 22.36 -36.70 -10.35
C GLY A 182 22.56 -35.78 -11.56
N ALA A 183 22.67 -36.34 -12.77
CA ALA A 183 22.79 -35.59 -14.02
C ALA A 183 21.69 -36.00 -15.01
N TRP A 184 21.34 -35.08 -15.90
CA TRP A 184 20.42 -35.35 -17.00
C TRP A 184 21.04 -36.38 -17.97
N ASN A 185 20.27 -37.40 -18.31
CA ASN A 185 20.62 -38.43 -19.30
C ASN A 185 19.57 -38.38 -20.42
N LEU A 186 19.81 -37.49 -21.38
CA LEU A 186 18.88 -37.20 -22.46
C LEU A 186 19.09 -38.15 -23.65
N PRO A 187 18.02 -38.55 -24.38
CA PRO A 187 18.16 -39.41 -25.54
C PRO A 187 19.05 -38.77 -26.62
N PRO A 188 19.99 -39.51 -27.25
CA PRO A 188 20.86 -38.96 -28.29
C PRO A 188 20.13 -38.32 -29.47
N LEU A 189 18.94 -38.85 -29.82
CA LEU A 189 18.09 -38.27 -30.87
C LEU A 189 17.55 -36.89 -30.48
N LEU A 190 17.24 -36.67 -29.20
CA LEU A 190 16.82 -35.36 -28.69
C LEU A 190 17.98 -34.36 -28.80
N GLN A 191 19.20 -34.77 -28.42
CA GLN A 191 20.41 -33.96 -28.56
C GLN A 191 20.71 -33.60 -30.03
N LEU A 192 20.53 -34.56 -30.94
CA LEU A 192 20.81 -34.37 -32.36
C LEU A 192 19.85 -33.38 -33.02
N HIS A 193 18.56 -33.48 -32.72
CA HIS A 193 17.54 -32.67 -33.38
C HIS A 193 17.23 -31.35 -32.66
N PHE A 194 17.43 -31.27 -31.34
CA PHE A 194 17.07 -30.12 -30.52
C PHE A 194 18.14 -29.76 -29.47
N PRO A 195 19.40 -29.49 -29.88
CA PRO A 195 20.51 -29.25 -28.95
C PRO A 195 20.23 -28.08 -27.98
N GLY A 196 19.67 -26.96 -28.48
CA GLY A 196 19.34 -25.82 -27.62
C GLY A 196 18.23 -26.08 -26.60
N LEU A 197 17.37 -27.09 -26.83
CA LEU A 197 16.38 -27.52 -25.84
C LEU A 197 17.04 -28.37 -24.75
N CYS A 198 17.99 -29.24 -25.13
CA CYS A 198 18.80 -29.99 -24.18
C CYS A 198 19.60 -29.05 -23.27
N ASP A 199 20.23 -28.00 -23.83
CA ASP A 199 20.95 -26.99 -23.04
C ASP A 199 20.04 -26.33 -21.99
N LEU A 200 18.76 -26.11 -22.30
CA LEU A 200 17.77 -25.58 -21.36
C LEU A 200 17.39 -26.60 -20.29
N ILE A 201 17.21 -27.88 -20.66
CA ILE A 201 16.91 -28.94 -19.70
C ILE A 201 18.08 -29.13 -18.73
N GLU A 202 19.32 -29.13 -19.23
CA GLU A 202 20.52 -29.30 -18.42
C GLU A 202 20.74 -28.17 -17.41
N GLN A 203 20.19 -26.98 -17.67
CA GLN A 203 20.19 -25.85 -16.72
C GLN A 203 19.18 -26.02 -15.57
N VAL A 204 18.24 -26.96 -15.66
CA VAL A 204 17.27 -27.22 -14.60
C VAL A 204 17.99 -27.94 -13.45
N PRO A 205 18.02 -27.35 -12.24
CA PRO A 205 18.70 -27.94 -11.10
C PRO A 205 17.98 -29.23 -10.67
N ILE A 206 18.77 -30.31 -10.53
CA ILE A 206 18.34 -31.57 -9.94
C ILE A 206 18.74 -31.56 -8.46
N ALA A 207 17.85 -31.97 -7.57
CA ALA A 207 18.18 -32.08 -6.15
C ALA A 207 19.29 -33.13 -5.93
N SER A 208 20.32 -32.77 -5.15
CA SER A 208 21.44 -33.68 -4.86
C SER A 208 21.06 -34.84 -3.95
N ASP A 209 20.00 -34.67 -3.15
CA ASP A 209 19.47 -35.71 -2.28
C ASP A 209 18.35 -36.49 -3.00
N PRO A 210 18.52 -37.81 -3.23
CA PRO A 210 17.51 -38.68 -3.86
C PRO A 210 16.18 -38.74 -3.11
N LEU A 211 16.13 -38.37 -1.82
CA LEU A 211 14.90 -38.33 -1.02
C LEU A 211 14.11 -37.03 -1.21
N SER A 212 14.65 -36.07 -1.98
CA SER A 212 13.96 -34.81 -2.27
C SER A 212 12.67 -35.07 -3.03
N ILE A 213 11.60 -34.42 -2.60
CA ILE A 213 10.27 -34.61 -3.18
C ILE A 213 10.06 -33.58 -4.29
N ASP A 214 9.42 -33.98 -5.39
CA ASP A 214 9.01 -33.06 -6.45
C ASP A 214 7.98 -32.05 -5.90
N GLU A 215 8.22 -30.76 -6.12
CA GLU A 215 7.36 -29.69 -5.62
C GLU A 215 6.83 -28.81 -6.76
N LEU A 216 5.51 -28.57 -6.77
CA LEU A 216 4.92 -27.57 -7.64
C LEU A 216 5.10 -26.19 -6.98
N ILE A 217 5.79 -25.27 -7.67
CA ILE A 217 6.06 -23.93 -7.18
C ILE A 217 5.32 -22.86 -7.99
N TRP A 218 4.93 -21.79 -7.30
CA TRP A 218 4.35 -20.59 -7.89
C TRP A 218 5.47 -19.67 -8.36
N SER A 219 5.63 -19.53 -9.68
CA SER A 219 6.77 -18.86 -10.31
C SER A 219 6.89 -17.38 -9.94
N ALA A 220 5.79 -16.71 -9.61
CA ALA A 220 5.81 -15.30 -9.22
C ALA A 220 6.11 -15.06 -7.72
N ALA A 221 6.26 -16.11 -6.91
CA ALA A 221 6.57 -16.02 -5.49
C ALA A 221 8.02 -16.47 -5.24
N SER A 222 8.80 -15.67 -4.50
CA SER A 222 10.18 -16.00 -4.17
C SER A 222 10.32 -17.27 -3.32
N SER A 223 9.31 -17.57 -2.48
CA SER A 223 9.23 -18.79 -1.68
C SER A 223 8.77 -20.02 -2.47
N GLY A 224 8.31 -19.84 -3.71
CA GLY A 224 7.63 -20.87 -4.49
C GLY A 224 6.25 -21.26 -3.96
N LYS A 225 5.79 -20.74 -2.82
CA LYS A 225 4.49 -21.06 -2.23
C LYS A 225 3.52 -19.91 -2.43
N LEU A 226 2.35 -20.18 -2.99
CA LEU A 226 1.28 -19.19 -3.07
C LEU A 226 0.55 -19.09 -1.72
N THR A 227 0.71 -17.99 -0.99
CA THR A 227 -0.12 -17.66 0.18
C THR A 227 -1.38 -16.89 -0.22
N ALA A 228 -2.35 -16.74 0.70
CA ALA A 228 -3.52 -15.89 0.46
C ALA A 228 -3.17 -14.40 0.28
N LYS A 229 -2.06 -13.95 0.88
CA LYS A 229 -1.53 -12.60 0.71
C LYS A 229 -0.95 -12.44 -0.70
N ASP A 230 -0.17 -13.42 -1.16
CA ASP A 230 0.43 -13.40 -2.50
C ASP A 230 -0.65 -13.47 -3.59
N SER A 231 -1.68 -14.30 -3.40
CA SER A 231 -2.78 -14.37 -4.36
C SER A 231 -3.58 -13.06 -4.44
N PHE A 232 -3.72 -12.34 -3.32
CA PHE A 232 -4.36 -11.02 -3.31
C PHE A 232 -3.47 -9.98 -4.00
N GLN A 233 -2.17 -9.99 -3.69
CA GLN A 233 -1.18 -9.11 -4.33
C GLN A 233 -1.12 -9.35 -5.84
N PHE A 234 -1.27 -10.59 -6.30
CA PHE A 234 -1.27 -10.95 -7.71
C PHE A 234 -2.51 -10.47 -8.48
N LEU A 235 -3.69 -10.45 -7.84
CA LEU A 235 -4.96 -10.10 -8.52
C LEU A 235 -5.40 -8.65 -8.32
N ARG A 236 -4.86 -7.95 -7.32
CA ARG A 236 -5.30 -6.58 -7.05
C ARG A 236 -4.86 -5.61 -8.14
N PRO A 237 -5.58 -4.50 -8.32
CA PRO A 237 -5.06 -3.37 -9.07
C PRO A 237 -3.78 -2.83 -8.40
N HIS A 238 -2.81 -2.46 -9.22
CA HIS A 238 -1.60 -1.74 -8.80
C HIS A 238 -1.67 -0.30 -9.28
N ALA A 239 -1.20 0.63 -8.46
CA ALA A 239 -0.95 2.01 -8.83
C ALA A 239 0.51 2.39 -8.58
N PRO A 240 1.01 3.48 -9.19
CA PRO A 240 2.34 3.99 -8.90
C PRO A 240 2.54 4.27 -7.41
N SER A 241 3.76 4.05 -6.94
CA SER A 241 4.14 4.37 -5.56
C SER A 241 3.98 5.87 -5.28
N ALA A 242 3.38 6.20 -4.14
CA ALA A 242 3.22 7.55 -3.63
C ALA A 242 4.06 7.71 -2.35
N SER A 243 5.23 8.33 -2.50
CA SER A 243 6.24 8.46 -1.43
C SER A 243 5.71 9.08 -0.12
N TRP A 244 4.75 9.99 -0.23
CA TRP A 244 4.14 10.69 0.90
C TRP A 244 3.03 9.88 1.60
N SER A 245 2.46 8.89 0.93
CA SER A 245 1.16 8.34 1.34
C SER A 245 1.25 7.46 2.58
N LYS A 246 2.31 6.67 2.74
CA LYS A 246 2.51 5.86 3.95
C LYS A 246 2.86 6.71 5.18
N SER A 247 3.69 7.72 4.99
CA SER A 247 4.30 8.50 6.08
C SER A 247 3.31 9.44 6.78
N ILE A 248 2.26 9.91 6.10
CA ILE A 248 1.22 10.73 6.74
C ILE A 248 0.33 9.95 7.74
N TRP A 249 0.35 8.61 7.74
CA TRP A 249 -0.38 7.75 8.68
C TRP A 249 0.47 7.33 9.89
N SER A 250 1.46 8.14 10.24
CA SER A 250 2.34 7.87 11.38
C SER A 250 1.61 8.05 12.72
N LYS A 251 2.02 7.28 13.73
CA LYS A 251 1.41 7.25 15.09
C LYS A 251 1.34 8.61 15.81
N PHE A 252 2.21 9.55 15.44
CA PHE A 252 2.28 10.89 16.02
C PHE A 252 1.41 11.92 15.28
N ILE A 253 0.71 11.52 14.22
CA ILE A 253 -0.24 12.35 13.49
C ILE A 253 -1.64 11.84 13.81
N THR A 254 -2.55 12.74 14.19
CA THR A 254 -3.93 12.34 14.47
C THR A 254 -4.63 11.86 13.20
N PRO A 255 -5.46 10.79 13.24
CA PRO A 255 -6.10 10.23 12.05
C PRO A 255 -6.90 11.25 11.22
N ARG A 256 -7.52 12.26 11.88
CA ARG A 256 -8.25 13.34 11.20
C ARG A 256 -7.34 14.23 10.34
N MET A 257 -6.12 14.49 10.80
CA MET A 257 -5.12 15.28 10.07
C MET A 257 -4.52 14.48 8.93
N SER A 258 -4.22 13.19 9.16
CA SER A 258 -3.79 12.26 8.12
C SER A 258 -4.82 12.14 7.00
N LEU A 259 -6.10 12.00 7.35
CA LEU A 259 -7.19 11.91 6.37
C LEU A 259 -7.31 13.18 5.53
N LEU A 260 -7.22 14.37 6.15
CA LEU A 260 -7.23 15.62 5.42
C LEU A 260 -5.98 15.75 4.52
N ALA A 261 -4.79 15.45 5.03
CA ALA A 261 -3.56 15.51 4.24
C ALA A 261 -3.63 14.57 3.03
N TRP A 262 -4.14 13.35 3.23
CA TRP A 262 -4.40 12.39 2.16
C TRP A 262 -5.36 12.95 1.11
N GLN A 263 -6.46 13.58 1.53
CA GLN A 263 -7.40 14.24 0.61
C GLN A 263 -6.76 15.41 -0.16
N VAL A 264 -5.99 16.25 0.51
CA VAL A 264 -5.32 17.42 -0.09
C VAL A 264 -4.27 16.99 -1.11
N LEU A 265 -3.43 16.00 -0.78
CA LEU A 265 -2.37 15.51 -1.67
C LEU A 265 -2.92 14.75 -2.89
N HIS A 266 -4.15 14.21 -2.81
CA HIS A 266 -4.90 13.73 -3.97
C HIS A 266 -5.64 14.84 -4.75
N ALA A 267 -5.58 16.09 -4.28
CA ALA A 267 -6.38 17.22 -4.76
C ALA A 267 -7.89 16.96 -4.73
N ARG A 268 -8.38 16.31 -3.66
CA ARG A 268 -9.78 15.89 -3.46
C ARG A 268 -10.34 16.38 -2.13
N VAL A 269 -10.50 17.68 -1.99
CA VAL A 269 -11.27 18.32 -0.90
C VAL A 269 -12.48 19.07 -1.47
N LEU A 270 -13.44 19.44 -0.62
CA LEU A 270 -14.64 20.20 -1.01
C LEU A 270 -14.34 21.69 -1.26
N SER A 271 -13.41 21.97 -2.17
CA SER A 271 -13.18 23.30 -2.72
C SER A 271 -14.27 23.66 -3.74
N GLU A 272 -14.49 24.95 -3.98
CA GLU A 272 -15.52 25.40 -4.91
C GLU A 272 -15.29 24.94 -6.36
N ASP A 273 -14.04 24.87 -6.82
CA ASP A 273 -13.72 24.32 -8.14
C ASP A 273 -14.19 22.85 -8.29
N LEU A 274 -14.06 22.04 -7.24
CA LEU A 274 -14.55 20.66 -7.24
C LEU A 274 -16.08 20.62 -7.25
N LEU A 275 -16.74 21.52 -6.53
CA LEU A 275 -18.21 21.63 -6.52
C LEU A 275 -18.75 22.09 -7.88
N GLN A 276 -18.10 23.06 -8.52
CA GLN A 276 -18.43 23.53 -9.87
C GLN A 276 -18.27 22.42 -10.91
N ARG A 277 -17.17 21.64 -10.85
CA ARG A 277 -16.97 20.46 -11.69
C ARG A 277 -18.03 19.37 -11.49
N ARG A 278 -18.74 19.40 -10.36
CA ARG A 278 -19.89 18.53 -10.06
C ARG A 278 -21.23 19.16 -10.40
N GLY A 279 -21.24 20.29 -11.10
CA GLY A 279 -22.46 20.95 -11.60
C GLY A 279 -23.08 21.96 -10.62
N ILE A 280 -22.41 22.29 -9.52
CA ILE A 280 -22.92 23.28 -8.55
C ILE A 280 -22.38 24.66 -8.92
N ALA A 281 -23.23 25.51 -9.50
CA ALA A 281 -22.87 26.88 -9.86
C ALA A 281 -22.65 27.74 -8.60
N LEU A 282 -21.44 28.28 -8.43
CA LEU A 282 -21.04 29.13 -7.32
C LEU A 282 -20.21 30.30 -7.86
N ALA A 283 -20.38 31.50 -7.30
CA ALA A 283 -19.48 32.61 -7.57
C ALA A 283 -18.19 32.40 -6.76
N SER A 284 -17.13 31.89 -7.41
CA SER A 284 -15.97 31.44 -6.67
C SER A 284 -15.01 32.56 -6.29
N ARG A 285 -14.79 32.70 -4.98
CA ARG A 285 -13.79 33.60 -4.40
C ARG A 285 -13.32 33.01 -3.08
N CYS A 286 -12.00 32.86 -2.93
CA CYS A 286 -11.41 32.31 -1.71
C CYS A 286 -11.79 33.16 -0.49
N GLY A 287 -12.43 32.53 0.50
CA GLY A 287 -12.86 33.21 1.72
C GLY A 287 -11.71 33.73 2.58
N LEU A 288 -10.51 33.15 2.45
CA LEU A 288 -9.35 33.56 3.25
C LEU A 288 -8.69 34.85 2.75
N CYS A 289 -8.43 34.95 1.43
CA CYS A 289 -7.75 36.13 0.86
C CYS A 289 -8.69 37.13 0.20
N CYS A 290 -9.92 36.74 -0.12
CA CYS A 290 -10.91 37.52 -0.86
C CYS A 290 -10.44 38.03 -2.24
N LYS A 291 -9.37 37.46 -2.82
CA LYS A 291 -8.73 37.96 -4.05
C LYS A 291 -8.86 37.02 -5.26
N ASN A 292 -8.60 35.72 -5.08
CA ASN A 292 -8.53 34.77 -6.18
C ASN A 292 -9.66 33.72 -6.10
N VAL A 293 -9.88 33.03 -7.22
CA VAL A 293 -10.77 31.85 -7.32
C VAL A 293 -10.28 30.75 -6.38
N GLU A 294 -11.22 30.05 -5.75
CA GLU A 294 -10.91 28.99 -4.80
C GLU A 294 -10.59 27.66 -5.50
N SER A 295 -9.35 27.22 -5.42
CA SER A 295 -8.89 25.88 -5.81
C SER A 295 -8.10 25.24 -4.67
N VAL A 296 -7.88 23.91 -4.72
CA VAL A 296 -7.05 23.23 -3.71
C VAL A 296 -5.66 23.86 -3.59
N GLU A 297 -5.00 24.08 -4.72
CA GLU A 297 -3.67 24.68 -4.76
C GLU A 297 -3.67 26.11 -4.24
N HIS A 298 -4.72 26.89 -4.54
CA HIS A 298 -4.86 28.21 -3.97
C HIS A 298 -5.07 28.16 -2.45
N ILE A 299 -6.08 27.42 -1.97
CA ILE A 299 -6.41 27.35 -0.53
C ILE A 299 -5.19 26.96 0.30
N PHE A 300 -4.45 25.95 -0.15
CA PHE A 300 -3.39 25.36 0.65
C PHE A 300 -2.00 25.90 0.33
N LEU A 301 -1.77 26.63 -0.75
CA LEU A 301 -0.42 27.11 -1.11
C LEU A 301 -0.41 28.59 -1.55
N ASN A 302 -1.15 28.94 -2.61
CA ASN A 302 -1.01 30.25 -3.27
C ASN A 302 -1.83 31.37 -2.60
N CYS A 303 -2.71 31.04 -1.66
CA CYS A 303 -3.46 32.02 -0.87
C CYS A 303 -2.50 32.76 0.06
N SER A 304 -2.56 34.09 0.10
CA SER A 304 -1.69 34.90 0.97
C SER A 304 -1.74 34.47 2.44
N PHE A 305 -2.88 33.97 2.90
CA PHE A 305 -3.03 33.40 4.24
C PHE A 305 -2.21 32.09 4.41
N ALA A 306 -2.32 31.16 3.47
CA ALA A 306 -1.58 29.90 3.50
C ALA A 306 -0.07 30.12 3.28
N SER A 307 0.31 30.99 2.34
CA SER A 307 1.71 31.32 2.09
C SER A 307 2.38 31.92 3.33
N ALA A 308 1.67 32.76 4.11
CA ALA A 308 2.21 33.28 5.37
C ALA A 308 2.50 32.18 6.39
N ILE A 309 1.61 31.18 6.51
CA ILE A 309 1.80 30.01 7.39
C ILE A 309 3.00 29.18 6.93
N TRP A 310 3.13 28.92 5.63
CA TRP A 310 4.26 28.16 5.12
C TRP A 310 5.58 28.89 5.26
N LEU A 311 5.64 30.18 4.95
CA LEU A 311 6.86 30.98 5.13
C LEU A 311 7.31 31.01 6.59
N PHE A 312 6.36 31.14 7.52
CA PHE A 312 6.62 31.01 8.96
C PHE A 312 7.24 29.64 9.30
N LEU A 313 6.64 28.53 8.85
CA LEU A 313 7.18 27.20 9.14
C LEU A 313 8.53 26.94 8.46
N LEU A 314 8.69 27.31 7.18
CA LEU A 314 9.93 27.12 6.43
C LEU A 314 11.09 27.91 7.04
N HIS A 315 10.83 29.12 7.54
CA HIS A 315 11.80 29.91 8.28
C HIS A 315 12.24 29.20 9.57
N ASN A 316 11.29 28.75 10.39
CA ASN A 316 11.58 28.09 11.67
C ASN A 316 12.25 26.71 11.53
N PHE A 317 12.08 26.03 10.40
CA PHE A 317 12.72 24.74 10.12
C PHE A 317 14.00 24.85 9.27
N GLU A 318 14.40 26.07 8.90
CA GLU A 318 15.56 26.36 8.04
C GLU A 318 15.48 25.69 6.65
N LEU A 319 14.29 25.75 6.02
CA LEU A 319 13.98 25.05 4.76
C LEU A 319 13.95 25.95 3.53
N GLY A 320 14.43 27.20 3.65
CA GLY A 320 14.56 28.13 2.53
C GLY A 320 13.23 28.70 2.02
N ALA A 321 13.14 28.92 0.70
CA ALA A 321 11.99 29.56 0.06
C ALA A 321 10.79 28.62 -0.12
N LEU A 322 9.59 29.19 -0.23
CA LEU A 322 8.34 28.46 -0.46
C LEU A 322 8.34 27.75 -1.83
N PRO A 323 8.26 26.40 -1.88
CA PRO A 323 8.15 25.68 -3.14
C PRO A 323 6.82 25.94 -3.89
N SER A 324 6.82 25.68 -5.19
CA SER A 324 5.65 25.90 -6.08
C SER A 324 4.56 24.82 -6.02
N SER A 325 4.76 23.73 -5.28
CA SER A 325 3.76 22.67 -5.13
C SER A 325 3.70 22.14 -3.70
N LEU A 326 2.53 21.71 -3.26
CA LEU A 326 2.34 21.15 -1.91
C LEU A 326 3.18 19.89 -1.68
N LEU A 327 3.37 19.08 -2.72
CA LEU A 327 4.23 17.91 -2.62
C LEU A 327 5.69 18.31 -2.42
N ASN A 328 6.16 19.38 -3.07
CA ASN A 328 7.51 19.90 -2.86
C ASN A 328 7.66 20.55 -1.48
N VAL A 329 6.63 21.22 -0.96
CA VAL A 329 6.59 21.67 0.44
C VAL A 329 6.72 20.47 1.39
N TYR A 330 5.99 19.38 1.14
CA TYR A 330 6.12 18.17 1.95
C TYR A 330 7.54 17.61 1.90
N ASN A 331 8.11 17.45 0.71
CA ASN A 331 9.41 16.82 0.49
C ASN A 331 10.60 17.66 0.98
N CYS A 332 10.51 18.99 1.01
CA CYS A 332 11.66 19.84 1.36
C CYS A 332 12.16 19.59 2.79
N GLY A 333 11.27 19.30 3.74
CA GLY A 333 11.64 18.94 5.11
C GLY A 333 12.04 17.48 5.32
N LEU A 334 12.05 16.65 4.26
CA LEU A 334 12.34 15.21 4.33
C LEU A 334 13.66 14.80 3.67
N HIS A 335 14.50 15.77 3.28
CA HIS A 335 15.77 15.48 2.61
C HIS A 335 16.74 14.66 3.49
N ALA A 336 17.63 13.91 2.83
CA ALA A 336 18.48 12.90 3.48
C ALA A 336 19.30 13.45 4.66
N GLY A 337 19.82 14.67 4.55
CA GLY A 337 20.69 15.31 5.55
C GLY A 337 20.05 15.67 6.90
N ARG A 338 18.73 15.52 7.09
CA ARG A 338 18.07 15.77 8.39
C ARG A 338 17.97 14.50 9.23
N SER A 339 18.07 14.68 10.55
CA SER A 339 17.77 13.62 11.53
C SER A 339 16.34 13.07 11.37
N ALA A 340 16.12 11.82 11.78
CA ALA A 340 14.80 11.19 11.73
C ALA A 340 13.75 12.00 12.51
N GLN A 341 14.13 12.53 13.66
CA GLN A 341 13.25 13.32 14.54
C GLN A 341 12.78 14.61 13.86
N LEU A 342 13.65 15.30 13.12
CA LEU A 342 13.25 16.50 12.38
C LEU A 342 12.34 16.19 11.20
N LYS A 343 12.54 15.04 10.54
CA LYS A 343 11.64 14.57 9.48
C LYS A 343 10.25 14.30 10.06
N GLU A 344 10.17 13.62 11.21
CA GLU A 344 8.91 13.35 11.91
C GLU A 344 8.19 14.62 12.33
N LEU A 345 8.92 15.55 12.94
CA LEU A 345 8.40 16.85 13.34
C LEU A 345 7.89 17.68 12.15
N TRP A 346 8.61 17.64 11.03
CA TRP A 346 8.15 18.30 9.80
C TRP A 346 6.85 17.70 9.28
N MET A 347 6.69 16.37 9.33
CA MET A 347 5.42 15.74 8.94
C MET A 347 4.25 16.18 9.84
N VAL A 348 4.49 16.32 11.14
CA VAL A 348 3.51 16.89 12.07
C VAL A 348 3.21 18.34 11.69
N ALA A 349 4.22 19.18 11.48
CA ALA A 349 4.06 20.58 11.13
C ALA A 349 3.27 20.76 9.83
N PHE A 350 3.62 20.00 8.79
CA PHE A 350 2.95 20.00 7.50
C PHE A 350 1.48 19.62 7.62
N THR A 351 1.17 18.49 8.27
CA THR A 351 -0.23 18.03 8.42
C THR A 351 -1.04 18.94 9.33
N THR A 352 -0.42 19.52 10.35
CA THR A 352 -1.01 20.53 11.25
C THR A 352 -1.34 21.82 10.49
N ALA A 353 -0.44 22.29 9.63
CA ALA A 353 -0.67 23.46 8.79
C ALA A 353 -1.86 23.27 7.84
N LEU A 354 -1.93 22.12 7.14
CA LEU A 354 -3.08 21.78 6.30
C LEU A 354 -4.39 21.80 7.11
N TRP A 355 -4.38 21.21 8.30
CA TRP A 355 -5.55 21.19 9.18
C TRP A 355 -6.03 22.59 9.56
N PHE A 356 -5.13 23.45 10.04
CA PHE A 356 -5.53 24.79 10.46
C PHE A 356 -5.89 25.71 9.29
N ILE A 357 -5.25 25.57 8.13
CA ILE A 357 -5.67 26.28 6.90
C ILE A 357 -7.09 25.88 6.53
N TRP A 358 -7.38 24.58 6.48
CA TRP A 358 -8.70 24.07 6.12
C TRP A 358 -9.77 24.50 7.13
N ASN A 359 -9.47 24.39 8.42
CA ASN A 359 -10.40 24.78 9.47
C ASN A 359 -10.68 26.29 9.46
N SER A 360 -9.64 27.11 9.22
CA SER A 360 -9.80 28.57 9.09
C SER A 360 -10.71 28.92 7.92
N ARG A 361 -10.50 28.29 6.76
CA ARG A 361 -11.37 28.48 5.59
C ARG A 361 -12.82 28.10 5.91
N ASN A 362 -13.04 26.99 6.59
CA ASN A 362 -14.39 26.53 6.94
C ASN A 362 -15.08 27.46 7.94
N LYS A 363 -14.36 27.97 8.95
CA LYS A 363 -14.89 28.97 9.89
C LYS A 363 -15.32 30.26 9.18
N VAL A 364 -14.48 30.77 8.26
CA VAL A 364 -14.85 31.95 7.46
C VAL A 364 -16.11 31.66 6.63
N ARG A 365 -16.20 30.48 6.00
CA ARG A 365 -17.30 30.14 5.11
C ARG A 365 -18.63 29.89 5.83
N PHE A 366 -18.62 29.19 6.96
CA PHE A 366 -19.84 28.69 7.61
C PHE A 366 -20.22 29.50 8.86
N ASP A 367 -19.25 30.11 9.53
CA ASP A 367 -19.48 30.81 10.79
C ASP A 367 -19.29 32.33 10.63
N SER A 368 -18.90 32.79 9.43
CA SER A 368 -18.66 34.20 9.10
C SER A 368 -17.63 34.89 10.00
N VAL A 369 -16.68 34.12 10.52
CA VAL A 369 -15.61 34.62 11.41
C VAL A 369 -14.44 35.15 10.60
N VAL A 370 -13.85 36.27 11.02
CA VAL A 370 -12.60 36.80 10.46
C VAL A 370 -11.41 36.07 11.10
N VAL A 371 -10.51 35.53 10.29
CA VAL A 371 -9.34 34.79 10.77
C VAL A 371 -8.06 35.45 10.26
N HIS A 372 -7.12 35.70 11.17
CA HIS A 372 -5.78 36.21 10.87
C HIS A 372 -4.74 35.10 11.00
N ALA A 373 -3.75 35.09 10.09
CA ALA A 373 -2.70 34.07 10.07
C ALA A 373 -1.89 34.05 11.37
N THR A 374 -1.66 35.21 11.99
CA THR A 374 -0.95 35.37 13.27
C THR A 374 -1.58 34.54 14.39
N ASN A 375 -2.90 34.52 14.49
CA ASN A 375 -3.61 33.72 15.49
C ASN A 375 -3.41 32.22 15.27
N VAL A 376 -3.28 31.81 14.01
CA VAL A 376 -3.07 30.42 13.61
C VAL A 376 -1.64 29.96 13.89
N PHE A 377 -0.65 30.86 13.83
CA PHE A 377 0.74 30.51 14.15
C PHE A 377 0.85 29.91 15.55
N GLY A 378 0.29 30.57 16.57
CA GLY A 378 0.33 30.05 17.94
C GLY A 378 -0.38 28.71 18.11
N MET A 379 -1.49 28.49 17.40
CA MET A 379 -2.20 27.20 17.42
C MET A 379 -1.37 26.08 16.77
N ILE A 380 -0.70 26.37 15.66
CA ILE A 380 0.19 25.42 14.99
C ILE A 380 1.36 25.07 15.91
N VAL A 381 2.02 26.08 16.50
CA VAL A 381 3.13 25.86 17.43
C VAL A 381 2.70 25.03 18.63
N GLY A 382 1.59 25.39 19.28
CA GLY A 382 1.07 24.64 20.41
C GLY A 382 0.76 23.18 20.05
N HIS A 383 0.20 22.91 18.87
CA HIS A 383 -0.06 21.55 18.41
C HIS A 383 1.22 20.77 18.08
N ILE A 384 2.21 21.42 17.45
CA ILE A 384 3.53 20.81 17.17
C ILE A 384 4.23 20.46 18.49
N GLN A 385 4.25 21.37 19.46
CA GLN A 385 4.83 21.14 20.78
C GLN A 385 4.14 19.99 21.52
N ALA A 386 2.80 19.95 21.52
CA ALA A 386 2.04 18.85 22.12
C ALA A 386 2.33 17.51 21.44
N SER A 387 2.39 17.49 20.10
CA SER A 387 2.67 16.29 19.32
C SER A 387 4.13 15.85 19.40
N SER A 388 5.06 16.77 19.66
CA SER A 388 6.49 16.46 19.81
C SER A 388 6.76 15.47 20.94
N ARG A 389 5.99 15.56 22.03
CA ARG A 389 6.04 14.61 23.16
C ARG A 389 5.74 13.17 22.73
N LEU A 390 4.85 13.00 21.75
CA LEU A 390 4.51 11.69 21.21
C LEU A 390 5.60 11.12 20.28
N VAL A 391 6.39 12.00 19.68
CA VAL A 391 7.49 11.63 18.76
C VAL A 391 8.75 11.28 19.54
N THR A 392 9.18 12.15 20.46
CA THR A 392 10.50 12.06 21.11
C THR A 392 10.45 11.55 22.55
N GLY A 393 9.26 11.41 23.14
CA GLY A 393 9.09 11.13 24.57
C GLY A 393 9.46 12.31 25.47
N ARG A 394 9.84 13.47 24.92
CA ARG A 394 10.20 14.71 25.64
C ARG A 394 9.45 15.90 25.05
N SER A 395 9.23 16.94 25.84
CA SER A 395 8.67 18.19 25.32
C SER A 395 9.74 18.89 24.49
N ILE A 396 9.52 19.07 23.18
CA ILE A 396 10.37 19.97 22.40
C ILE A 396 9.92 21.39 22.73
N ALA A 397 10.59 22.05 23.67
CA ALA A 397 10.48 23.49 23.80
C ALA A 397 11.43 24.13 22.79
N PHE A 398 10.81 24.43 21.68
CA PHE A 398 11.30 25.29 20.65
C PHE A 398 11.30 26.73 21.16
N ASP A 399 12.45 27.41 21.13
CA ASP A 399 12.56 28.83 21.46
C ASP A 399 11.97 29.68 20.31
N TRP A 400 10.65 29.55 20.08
CA TRP A 400 9.90 30.36 19.11
C TRP A 400 9.40 31.66 19.79
N CYS A 401 10.10 32.07 20.86
CA CYS A 401 9.73 33.15 21.77
C CYS A 401 9.66 34.53 21.11
N GLU A 402 10.19 34.72 19.90
CA GLU A 402 10.02 35.99 19.18
C GLU A 402 8.58 36.21 18.66
N TYR A 403 7.73 35.17 18.63
CA TYR A 403 6.37 35.26 18.05
C TYR A 403 5.23 34.82 19.00
N LEU A 404 5.52 34.49 20.26
CA LEU A 404 4.54 34.07 21.27
C LEU A 404 4.73 34.85 22.58
N PRO A 405 3.65 35.27 23.27
CA PRO A 405 3.78 35.81 24.63
C PRO A 405 4.34 34.74 25.57
N PRO A 406 5.13 35.12 26.59
CA PRO A 406 5.94 34.21 27.37
C PRO A 406 5.07 33.23 28.16
N ILE A 407 5.15 31.94 27.84
CA ILE A 407 4.58 30.87 28.66
C ILE A 407 5.73 30.27 29.46
N THR A 408 5.76 30.59 30.75
CA THR A 408 6.64 29.99 31.75
C THR A 408 6.28 28.52 31.94
N ALA A 409 7.22 27.59 31.67
CA ALA A 409 7.18 26.27 32.28
C ALA A 409 8.57 25.61 32.29
N ASN A 410 9.05 25.32 33.50
CA ASN A 410 10.23 24.51 33.79
C ASN A 410 10.12 23.12 33.13
N GLY A 411 11.02 22.83 32.19
CA GLY A 411 11.20 21.51 31.58
C GLY A 411 12.31 21.59 30.54
N ALA A 412 13.14 20.55 30.44
CA ALA A 412 14.27 20.51 29.50
C ALA A 412 13.80 20.78 28.07
N CYS A 413 14.29 21.89 27.47
CA CYS A 413 13.98 22.30 26.11
C CYS A 413 14.85 21.55 25.09
N LEU A 414 14.38 21.45 23.83
CA LEU A 414 15.15 20.88 22.72
C LEU A 414 15.27 21.98 21.66
N ILE A 415 16.50 22.35 21.28
CA ILE A 415 16.80 23.46 20.38
C ILE A 415 17.23 22.89 19.02
N LEU A 416 16.73 23.48 17.93
CA LEU A 416 17.21 23.23 16.57
C LEU A 416 18.58 23.89 16.40
N TYR A 417 19.61 23.11 16.07
CA TYR A 417 20.94 23.62 15.72
C TYR A 417 21.56 22.73 14.63
N ASN A 418 22.03 23.32 13.53
CA ASN A 418 22.67 22.59 12.42
C ASN A 418 21.91 21.33 11.96
N PHE A 419 20.59 21.43 11.75
CA PHE A 419 19.75 20.29 11.33
C PHE A 419 19.69 19.11 12.32
N GLU A 420 19.99 19.35 13.60
CA GLU A 420 19.81 18.40 14.69
C GLU A 420 19.00 19.01 15.86
N LEU A 421 18.36 18.14 16.67
CA LEU A 421 17.65 18.52 17.89
C LEU A 421 18.58 18.25 19.07
N ILE A 422 19.01 19.29 19.76
CA ILE A 422 19.97 19.22 20.88
C ILE A 422 19.24 19.56 22.19
N THR A 423 19.55 18.88 23.29
CA THR A 423 18.93 19.19 24.60
C THR A 423 19.49 20.50 25.16
N CYS A 424 18.66 21.24 25.91
CA CYS A 424 19.07 22.52 26.51
C CYS A 424 20.24 22.37 27.49
N GLU A 425 20.43 21.19 28.09
CA GLU A 425 21.57 20.88 28.96
C GLU A 425 22.89 20.84 28.18
N ASP A 426 22.90 20.25 26.97
CA ASP A 426 24.12 20.14 26.14
C ASP A 426 24.63 21.51 25.65
N LYS A 427 23.76 22.53 25.58
CA LYS A 427 24.10 23.87 25.07
C LYS A 427 24.88 24.72 26.07
N LEU A 428 24.72 24.48 27.37
CA LEU A 428 25.48 25.20 28.41
C LEU A 428 26.98 24.86 28.32
N ASP A 429 27.31 23.59 28.06
CA ASP A 429 28.70 23.15 27.93
C ASP A 429 29.33 23.54 26.57
N THR A 430 28.56 23.55 25.48
CA THR A 430 29.08 23.96 24.15
C THR A 430 29.19 25.48 23.96
N LEU A 431 28.31 26.29 24.56
CA LEU A 431 28.40 27.75 24.51
C LEU A 431 29.50 28.29 25.44
N LEU A 432 29.72 27.68 26.62
CA LEU A 432 30.84 28.04 27.48
C LEU A 432 32.20 27.64 26.87
N GLY A 433 32.27 26.52 26.14
CA GLY A 433 33.49 26.10 25.44
C GLY A 433 33.86 26.95 24.22
N SER A 434 32.89 27.57 23.53
CA SER A 434 33.14 28.36 22.31
C SER A 434 33.38 29.85 22.57
N VAL A 435 32.96 30.38 23.72
CA VAL A 435 33.24 31.77 24.14
C VAL A 435 34.62 31.90 24.83
N LEU A 436 35.18 30.82 25.39
CA LEU A 436 36.50 30.84 26.07
C LEU A 436 37.71 30.54 25.16
N ILE A 437 37.51 30.35 23.84
CA ILE A 437 38.61 30.12 22.86
C ILE A 437 38.78 31.31 21.88
N LYS A 438 37.98 32.38 22.03
CA LYS A 438 38.19 33.65 21.33
C LYS A 438 38.00 34.85 22.28
N ALA A 439 38.95 35.01 23.19
CA ALA A 439 39.29 36.29 23.81
C ALA A 439 40.80 36.34 24.03
#